data_AF-A0A6M4A2Z4-F1
#
_entry.id   AF-A0A6M4A2Z4-F1
#
_cell.length_a   1.000
_cell.length_b   1.000
_cell.length_c   1.000
_cell.angle_alpha   90.00
_cell.angle_beta   90.00
_cell.angle_gamma   90.00
#
_symmetry.space_group_name_H-M   'P 1'
#
loop_
_entity.id
_entity.type
_entity.pdbx_description
1 polymer ?
#
loop_
_entity_poly.entity_id
_entity_poly.type
_entity_poly.pdbx_seq_one_letter_code
_entity_poly.pdbx_strand_id
1 'polypeptide(L)'
;MTHVICTVDMVLLTLHEGGLKVALLKRDREPFKGVAALPGGFIHIEEDTDVRAAALRVLTEKTGIDVPYLEQLATFSGPARDPRGWSVSIAHYALVSFDVIDRAAHPDVKLLSVDRPISLPFDHRLILETAVSRLRSKSQYSSLPCYLVGETFTLPQLQRVYEILMGELINKVSFRRKIAEMDMLEVIEGQFESAGAHRPAQLYRLKAHFKQQLQLLERGL
;
A
#
# COMPACT_ATOMS: atom_id res chain seq x y z
N MET A 1 -33.00 2.46 18.41
CA MET A 1 -32.46 2.86 17.09
C MET A 1 -31.60 1.72 16.58
N THR A 2 -31.70 1.36 15.30
CA THR A 2 -30.76 0.41 14.68
C THR A 2 -29.40 1.11 14.57
N HIS A 3 -28.38 0.56 15.19
CA HIS A 3 -27.03 1.11 15.13
C HIS A 3 -26.37 0.76 13.80
N VAL A 4 -25.79 1.76 13.13
CA VAL A 4 -24.94 1.56 11.95
C VAL A 4 -23.57 1.09 12.41
N ILE A 5 -23.08 0.00 11.84
CA ILE A 5 -21.70 -0.45 12.05
C ILE A 5 -20.77 0.47 11.26
N CYS A 6 -19.89 1.20 11.93
CA CYS A 6 -18.93 2.12 11.30
C CYS A 6 -17.50 1.61 11.52
N THR A 7 -16.78 1.38 10.43
CA THR A 7 -15.47 0.71 10.41
C THR A 7 -14.49 1.39 9.48
N VAL A 8 -13.22 1.06 9.65
CA VAL A 8 -12.13 1.32 8.69
C VAL A 8 -11.54 -0.02 8.28
N ASP A 9 -11.28 -0.19 6.98
CA ASP A 9 -10.60 -1.36 6.42
C ASP A 9 -9.37 -0.91 5.61
N MET A 10 -8.25 -1.61 5.75
CA MET A 10 -6.97 -1.20 5.19
C MET A 10 -6.47 -2.24 4.19
N VAL A 11 -6.23 -1.79 2.96
CA VAL A 11 -5.50 -2.56 1.96
C VAL A 11 -4.01 -2.23 2.06
N LEU A 12 -3.26 -2.99 2.84
CA LEU A 12 -1.81 -2.84 2.96
C LEU A 12 -1.12 -3.61 1.82
N LEU A 13 -0.47 -2.87 0.91
CA LEU A 13 0.17 -3.41 -0.29
C LEU A 13 1.70 -3.31 -0.19
N THR A 14 2.37 -4.33 -0.72
CA THR A 14 3.82 -4.38 -0.85
C THR A 14 4.24 -5.09 -2.13
N LEU A 15 5.49 -4.94 -2.55
CA LEU A 15 6.10 -5.77 -3.59
C LEU A 15 7.00 -6.81 -2.95
N HIS A 16 6.76 -8.08 -3.27
CA HIS A 16 7.58 -9.19 -2.81
C HIS A 16 7.59 -10.31 -3.86
N GLU A 17 8.74 -10.97 -4.04
CA GLU A 17 8.94 -12.03 -5.06
C GLU A 17 8.51 -11.60 -6.48
N GLY A 18 8.76 -10.33 -6.83
CA GLY A 18 8.47 -9.80 -8.17
C GLY A 18 6.99 -9.54 -8.47
N GLY A 19 6.11 -9.54 -7.47
CA GLY A 19 4.69 -9.26 -7.66
C GLY A 19 4.07 -8.40 -6.55
N LEU A 20 2.93 -7.80 -6.85
CA LEU A 20 2.13 -7.05 -5.88
C LEU A 20 1.41 -8.02 -4.94
N LYS A 21 1.60 -7.80 -3.65
CA LYS A 21 1.00 -8.60 -2.57
C LYS A 21 0.17 -7.71 -1.65
N VAL A 22 -0.88 -8.29 -1.08
CA VAL A 22 -1.67 -7.71 0.01
C VAL A 22 -1.35 -8.43 1.32
N ALA A 23 -1.20 -7.67 2.40
CA ALA A 23 -1.08 -8.20 3.75
C ALA A 23 -2.48 -8.45 4.34
N LEU A 24 -2.70 -9.69 4.78
CA LEU A 24 -3.95 -10.14 5.39
C LEU A 24 -3.70 -10.70 6.78
N LEU A 25 -4.70 -10.62 7.65
CA LEU A 25 -4.71 -11.25 8.97
C LEU A 25 -5.90 -12.19 9.10
N LYS A 26 -5.75 -13.24 9.91
CA LYS A 26 -6.89 -14.07 10.29
C LYS A 26 -7.78 -13.30 11.26
N ARG A 27 -9.09 -13.34 11.01
CA ARG A 27 -10.07 -12.76 11.93
C ARG A 27 -10.10 -13.55 13.24
N ASP A 28 -10.08 -12.84 14.36
CA ASP A 28 -10.14 -13.38 15.72
C ASP A 28 -11.58 -13.54 16.24
N ARG A 29 -12.54 -12.86 15.59
CA ARG A 29 -13.94 -12.75 16.02
C ARG A 29 -14.93 -13.11 14.92
N GLU A 30 -16.12 -13.53 15.34
CA GLU A 30 -17.26 -13.69 14.43
C GLU A 30 -17.77 -12.34 13.90
N PRO A 31 -18.41 -12.31 12.71
CA PRO A 31 -18.56 -13.43 11.75
C PRO A 31 -17.22 -13.76 11.06
N PHE A 32 -17.13 -14.92 10.41
CA PHE A 32 -15.96 -15.35 9.62
C PHE A 32 -14.66 -15.49 10.44
N LYS A 33 -14.76 -15.95 11.70
CA LYS A 33 -13.60 -16.23 12.54
C LYS A 33 -12.66 -17.22 11.83
N GLY A 34 -11.35 -16.96 11.91
CA GLY A 34 -10.29 -17.79 11.31
C GLY A 34 -10.07 -17.57 9.81
N VAL A 35 -10.94 -16.81 9.13
CA VAL A 35 -10.79 -16.47 7.71
C VAL A 35 -9.82 -15.30 7.55
N ALA A 36 -8.96 -15.35 6.53
CA ALA A 36 -8.08 -14.24 6.18
C ALA A 36 -8.88 -13.03 5.69
N ALA A 37 -8.55 -11.84 6.19
CA ALA A 37 -9.26 -10.60 5.90
C ALA A 37 -8.28 -9.42 5.83
N LEU A 38 -8.73 -8.32 5.24
CA LEU A 38 -8.08 -7.03 5.38
C LEU A 38 -8.01 -6.66 6.88
N PRO A 39 -6.90 -6.07 7.35
CA PRO A 39 -6.89 -5.42 8.65
C PRO A 39 -8.01 -4.38 8.69
N GLY A 40 -8.88 -4.48 9.69
CA GLY A 40 -10.04 -3.60 9.81
C GLY A 40 -10.59 -3.58 11.23
N GLY A 41 -11.26 -2.50 11.59
CA GLY A 41 -11.65 -2.22 12.96
C GLY A 41 -12.70 -1.11 13.06
N PHE A 42 -13.23 -0.94 14.28
CA PHE A 42 -14.20 0.10 14.56
C PHE A 42 -13.51 1.44 14.80
N ILE A 43 -14.22 2.52 14.47
CA ILE A 43 -13.84 3.87 14.89
C ILE A 43 -14.17 4.02 16.38
N HIS A 44 -13.21 4.48 17.16
CA HIS A 44 -13.32 4.74 18.59
C HIS A 44 -13.60 6.24 18.79
N ILE A 45 -14.86 6.57 19.10
CA ILE A 45 -15.36 7.95 19.13
C ILE A 45 -14.66 8.87 20.15
N GLU A 46 -14.07 8.31 21.21
CA GLU A 46 -13.36 9.06 22.25
C GLU A 46 -11.84 9.15 22.02
N GLU A 47 -11.29 8.31 21.13
CA GLU A 47 -9.84 8.17 20.92
C GLU A 47 -9.39 8.68 19.55
N ASP A 48 -10.19 8.44 18.51
CA ASP A 48 -9.83 8.76 17.13
C ASP A 48 -10.20 10.20 16.79
N THR A 49 -9.20 11.03 16.49
CA THR A 49 -9.42 12.44 16.09
C THR A 49 -10.10 12.57 14.73
N ASP A 50 -9.85 11.61 13.84
CA ASP A 50 -10.50 11.49 12.53
C ASP A 50 -10.40 10.04 12.01
N VAL A 51 -10.95 9.80 10.82
CA VAL A 51 -10.94 8.46 10.20
C VAL A 51 -9.54 8.00 9.81
N ARG A 52 -8.63 8.92 9.50
CA ARG A 52 -7.25 8.58 9.15
C ARG A 52 -6.49 8.11 10.40
N ALA A 53 -6.71 8.76 11.55
CA ALA A 53 -6.20 8.35 12.85
C ALA A 53 -6.71 6.96 13.23
N ALA A 54 -8.01 6.69 13.05
CA ALA A 54 -8.59 5.36 13.25
C ALA A 54 -7.92 4.29 12.36
N ALA A 55 -7.73 4.58 11.07
CA ALA A 55 -7.10 3.66 10.11
C ALA A 55 -5.64 3.36 10.49
N LEU A 56 -4.86 4.37 10.88
CA LEU A 56 -3.48 4.19 11.36
C LEU A 56 -3.43 3.36 12.63
N ARG A 57 -4.25 3.70 13.63
CA ARG A 57 -4.31 2.96 14.90
C ARG A 57 -4.62 1.50 14.66
N VAL A 58 -5.70 1.20 13.94
CA VAL A 58 -6.12 -0.18 13.67
C VAL A 58 -5.07 -0.94 12.88
N LEU A 59 -4.40 -0.29 11.91
CA LEU A 59 -3.34 -0.94 11.14
C LEU A 59 -2.15 -1.27 12.05
N THR A 60 -1.62 -0.28 12.78
CA THR A 60 -0.48 -0.44 13.67
C THR A 60 -0.74 -1.44 14.79
N GLU A 61 -1.90 -1.41 15.44
CA GLU A 61 -2.27 -2.38 16.48
C GLU A 61 -2.34 -3.81 15.96
N LYS A 62 -2.79 -4.00 14.72
CA LYS A 62 -2.97 -5.33 14.14
C LYS A 62 -1.72 -5.90 13.49
N THR A 63 -0.83 -5.06 12.98
CA THR A 63 0.33 -5.52 12.21
C THR A 63 1.67 -5.14 12.82
N GLY A 64 1.71 -4.18 13.73
CA GLY A 64 2.96 -3.59 14.25
C GLY A 64 3.75 -2.80 13.19
N ILE A 65 3.12 -2.45 12.06
CA ILE A 65 3.80 -1.80 10.93
C ILE A 65 3.47 -0.31 10.94
N ASP A 66 4.51 0.51 11.04
CA ASP A 66 4.41 1.94 10.71
C ASP A 66 4.50 2.11 9.19
N VAL A 67 3.45 2.68 8.60
CA VAL A 67 3.34 2.80 7.14
C VAL A 67 3.79 4.17 6.65
N PRO A 68 4.68 4.23 5.66
CA PRO A 68 5.16 5.52 5.16
C PRO A 68 4.10 6.24 4.31
N TYR A 69 3.06 5.53 3.85
CA TYR A 69 2.00 6.10 3.03
C TYR A 69 0.64 5.46 3.36
N LEU A 70 -0.37 6.31 3.52
CA LEU A 70 -1.77 5.96 3.73
C LEU A 70 -2.67 6.96 3.01
N GLU A 71 -3.62 6.48 2.22
CA GLU A 71 -4.61 7.31 1.51
C GLU A 71 -6.01 6.70 1.65
N GLN A 72 -7.01 7.56 1.87
CA GLN A 72 -8.41 7.14 1.83
C GLN A 72 -8.79 6.71 0.41
N LEU A 73 -9.31 5.49 0.29
CA LEU A 73 -9.65 4.89 -1.00
C LEU A 73 -11.04 5.31 -1.46
N ALA A 74 -12.05 4.93 -0.68
CA ALA A 74 -13.47 5.10 -0.91
C ALA A 74 -14.26 4.70 0.34
N THR A 75 -15.55 5.06 0.37
CA THR A 75 -16.50 4.59 1.38
C THR A 75 -17.36 3.48 0.78
N PHE A 76 -17.44 2.35 1.47
CA PHE A 76 -18.27 1.20 1.13
C PHE A 76 -19.39 1.07 2.15
N SER A 77 -20.64 1.04 1.70
CA SER A 77 -21.80 1.03 2.60
C SER A 77 -22.96 0.20 2.08
N GLY A 78 -23.80 -0.28 2.99
CA GLY A 78 -25.04 -0.97 2.65
C GLY A 78 -25.43 -2.06 3.64
N PRO A 79 -26.61 -2.68 3.45
CA PRO A 79 -27.10 -3.76 4.31
C PRO A 79 -26.52 -5.14 3.98
N ALA A 80 -26.02 -5.35 2.76
CA ALA A 80 -25.58 -6.65 2.28
C ALA A 80 -24.09 -6.96 2.57
N ARG A 81 -23.31 -5.93 2.92
CA ARG A 81 -21.86 -6.06 3.08
C ARG A 81 -21.45 -6.77 4.37
N ASP A 82 -22.23 -6.59 5.44
CA ASP A 82 -22.01 -7.22 6.75
C ASP A 82 -23.26 -7.99 7.16
N PRO A 83 -23.18 -9.30 7.46
CA PRO A 83 -24.34 -10.10 7.84
C PRO A 83 -25.02 -9.62 9.13
N ARG A 84 -24.34 -8.78 9.93
CA ARG A 84 -24.90 -8.21 11.16
C ARG A 84 -25.83 -7.03 10.91
N GLY A 85 -25.84 -6.46 9.71
CA GLY A 85 -26.76 -5.41 9.30
C GLY A 85 -26.13 -4.25 8.54
N TRP A 86 -26.82 -3.11 8.55
CA TRP A 86 -26.39 -1.92 7.82
C TRP A 86 -25.07 -1.39 8.35
N SER A 87 -24.11 -1.21 7.45
CA SER A 87 -22.75 -0.87 7.82
C SER A 87 -22.09 0.05 6.80
N VAL A 88 -21.05 0.74 7.27
CA VAL A 88 -20.19 1.64 6.53
C VAL A 88 -18.74 1.28 6.87
N SER A 89 -17.91 1.13 5.85
CA SER A 89 -16.47 1.08 5.99
C SER A 89 -15.84 2.21 5.18
N ILE A 90 -15.04 3.04 5.84
CA ILE A 90 -14.19 4.01 5.16
C ILE A 90 -12.84 3.34 4.89
N ALA A 91 -12.71 2.79 3.69
CA ALA A 91 -11.54 2.02 3.32
C ALA A 91 -10.36 2.93 2.99
N HIS A 92 -9.17 2.47 3.36
CA HIS A 92 -7.89 3.06 3.05
C HIS A 92 -7.01 2.05 2.33
N TYR A 93 -6.00 2.53 1.61
CA TYR A 93 -4.88 1.69 1.18
C TYR A 93 -3.57 2.31 1.65
N ALA A 94 -2.64 1.44 2.00
CA ALA A 94 -1.32 1.78 2.48
C ALA A 94 -0.27 1.11 1.61
N LEU A 95 0.86 1.79 1.40
CA LEU A 95 1.98 1.26 0.65
C LEU A 95 3.19 1.16 1.58
N VAL A 96 3.87 0.02 1.53
CA VAL A 96 5.07 -0.22 2.33
C VAL A 96 6.04 -1.13 1.58
N SER A 97 7.34 -0.94 1.78
CA SER A 97 8.34 -1.89 1.27
C SER A 97 8.32 -3.20 2.06
N PHE A 98 8.74 -4.27 1.41
CA PHE A 98 8.75 -5.59 2.04
C PHE A 98 9.64 -5.63 3.28
N ASP A 99 10.78 -4.94 3.27
CA ASP A 99 11.72 -4.90 4.41
C ASP A 99 11.10 -4.41 5.70
N VAL A 100 10.09 -3.52 5.63
CA VAL A 100 9.38 -3.04 6.82
C VAL A 100 8.45 -4.14 7.35
N ILE A 101 7.77 -4.86 6.46
CA ILE A 101 6.92 -6.00 6.84
C ILE A 101 7.77 -7.10 7.46
N ASP A 102 8.90 -7.43 6.83
CA ASP A 102 9.82 -8.48 7.28
C ASP A 102 10.40 -8.14 8.66
N ARG A 103 10.82 -6.88 8.88
CA ARG A 103 11.30 -6.40 10.18
C ARG A 103 10.22 -6.40 11.27
N ALA A 104 8.97 -6.10 10.94
CA ALA A 104 7.87 -6.22 11.90
C ALA A 104 7.63 -7.68 12.32
N ALA A 105 7.96 -8.64 11.45
CA ALA A 105 7.95 -10.08 11.70
C ALA A 105 6.63 -10.59 12.34
N HIS A 106 5.51 -9.94 12.03
CA HIS A 106 4.25 -10.25 12.68
C HIS A 106 3.75 -11.64 12.23
N PRO A 107 3.62 -12.62 13.13
CA PRO A 107 3.47 -14.04 12.76
C PRO A 107 2.18 -14.34 11.98
N ASP A 108 1.13 -13.55 12.24
CA ASP A 108 -0.18 -13.72 11.62
C ASP A 108 -0.36 -12.97 10.31
N VAL A 109 0.59 -12.10 9.93
CA VAL A 109 0.53 -11.39 8.64
C VAL A 109 0.87 -12.39 7.53
N LYS A 110 -0.03 -12.53 6.56
CA LYS A 110 0.17 -13.35 5.36
C LYS A 110 0.12 -12.47 4.12
N LEU A 111 1.15 -12.59 3.28
CA LEU A 111 1.23 -11.91 2.00
C LEU A 111 0.67 -12.80 0.89
N LEU A 112 -0.43 -12.38 0.28
CA LEU A 112 -1.00 -13.07 -0.89
C LEU A 112 -0.89 -12.20 -2.14
N SER A 113 -0.65 -12.84 -3.29
CA SER A 113 -0.59 -12.13 -4.57
C SER A 113 -1.95 -11.61 -4.98
N VAL A 114 -2.03 -10.32 -5.32
CA VAL A 114 -3.28 -9.68 -5.74
C VAL A 114 -3.74 -10.10 -7.15
N ASP A 115 -2.83 -10.69 -7.92
CA ASP A 115 -3.10 -11.18 -9.28
C ASP A 115 -3.59 -12.64 -9.30
N ARG A 116 -3.80 -13.25 -8.13
CA ARG A 116 -4.40 -14.56 -7.97
C ARG A 116 -5.76 -14.43 -7.29
N PRO A 117 -6.72 -15.34 -7.53
CA PRO A 117 -7.97 -15.35 -6.79
C PRO A 117 -7.73 -15.49 -5.28
N ILE A 118 -8.28 -14.55 -4.50
CA ILE A 118 -8.26 -14.59 -3.03
C ILE A 118 -9.71 -14.60 -2.54
N SER A 119 -10.07 -15.59 -1.72
CA SER A 119 -11.34 -15.59 -1.01
C SER A 119 -11.23 -14.73 0.24
N LEU A 120 -12.05 -13.68 0.32
CA LEU A 120 -12.10 -12.74 1.44
C LEU A 120 -13.54 -12.65 1.97
N PRO A 121 -13.73 -12.43 3.29
CA PRO A 121 -15.06 -12.26 3.87
C PRO A 121 -15.66 -10.90 3.51
N PHE A 122 -16.97 -10.74 3.74
CA PHE A 122 -17.70 -9.50 3.47
C PHE A 122 -17.57 -9.04 2.00
N ASP A 123 -17.42 -7.73 1.79
CA ASP A 123 -17.12 -7.07 0.52
C ASP A 123 -15.62 -6.80 0.33
N HIS A 124 -14.73 -7.39 1.13
CA HIS A 124 -13.28 -7.09 1.10
C HIS A 124 -12.61 -7.33 -0.26
N ARG A 125 -13.14 -8.27 -1.06
CA ARG A 125 -12.66 -8.48 -2.44
C ARG A 125 -12.84 -7.21 -3.29
N LEU A 126 -14.00 -6.58 -3.19
CA LEU A 126 -14.29 -5.34 -3.91
C LEU A 126 -13.38 -4.19 -3.43
N ILE A 127 -13.14 -4.09 -2.12
CA ILE A 127 -12.22 -3.11 -1.54
C ILE A 127 -10.80 -3.31 -2.10
N LEU A 128 -10.29 -4.55 -2.10
CA LEU A 128 -8.98 -4.90 -2.63
C LEU A 128 -8.86 -4.58 -4.13
N GLU A 129 -9.82 -5.01 -4.94
CA GLU A 129 -9.84 -4.74 -6.38
C GLU A 129 -9.84 -3.23 -6.68
N THR A 130 -10.61 -2.46 -5.91
CA THR A 130 -10.65 -0.99 -6.02
C THR A 130 -9.30 -0.37 -5.68
N ALA A 131 -8.63 -0.84 -4.61
CA ALA A 131 -7.32 -0.35 -4.19
C ALA A 131 -6.24 -0.67 -5.23
N VAL A 132 -6.20 -1.90 -5.75
CA VAL A 132 -5.23 -2.33 -6.77
C VAL A 132 -5.43 -1.54 -8.05
N SER A 133 -6.68 -1.38 -8.50
CA SER A 133 -6.98 -0.55 -9.67
C SER A 133 -6.52 0.90 -9.45
N ARG A 134 -6.82 1.49 -8.28
CA ARG A 134 -6.41 2.86 -7.94
C ARG A 134 -4.89 3.01 -7.97
N LEU A 135 -4.16 2.08 -7.35
CA LEU A 135 -2.70 2.09 -7.31
C LEU A 135 -2.14 2.02 -8.73
N ARG A 136 -2.53 1.02 -9.52
CA ARG A 136 -2.04 0.82 -10.90
C ARG A 136 -2.28 2.05 -11.77
N SER A 137 -3.47 2.63 -11.71
CA SER A 137 -3.78 3.86 -12.46
C SER A 137 -2.91 5.04 -12.01
N LYS A 138 -2.82 5.30 -10.69
CA LYS A 138 -2.03 6.42 -10.16
C LYS A 138 -0.52 6.24 -10.35
N SER A 139 -0.01 5.01 -10.40
CA SER A 139 1.40 4.74 -10.64
C SER A 139 1.89 5.25 -11.98
N GLN A 140 1.03 5.40 -12.99
CA GLN A 140 1.44 5.94 -14.28
C GLN A 140 1.93 7.39 -14.17
N TYR A 141 1.48 8.15 -13.18
CA TYR A 141 1.71 9.60 -13.11
C TYR A 141 2.04 10.09 -11.70
N SER A 142 2.50 9.25 -10.78
CA SER A 142 2.80 9.69 -9.41
C SER A 142 4.02 9.05 -8.77
N SER A 143 4.42 9.62 -7.63
CA SER A 143 5.50 9.12 -6.76
C SER A 143 5.11 7.88 -5.94
N LEU A 144 3.89 7.34 -6.07
CA LEU A 144 3.42 6.18 -5.28
C LEU A 144 4.38 4.98 -5.26
N PRO A 145 4.98 4.59 -6.40
CA PRO A 145 5.88 3.43 -6.44
C PRO A 145 7.13 3.56 -5.53
N CYS A 146 7.54 4.78 -5.19
CA CYS A 146 8.65 5.02 -4.26
C CYS A 146 8.38 4.45 -2.85
N TYR A 147 7.12 4.33 -2.43
CA TYR A 147 6.76 3.76 -1.14
C TYR A 147 6.84 2.23 -1.08
N LEU A 148 6.91 1.56 -2.25
CA LEU A 148 6.99 0.11 -2.36
C LEU A 148 8.41 -0.41 -2.48
N VAL A 149 9.34 0.43 -2.97
CA VAL A 149 10.73 0.02 -3.21
C VAL A 149 11.58 0.04 -1.92
N GLY A 150 11.33 0.97 -0.99
CA GLY A 150 12.08 1.11 0.26
C GLY A 150 12.59 2.51 0.54
N GLU A 151 13.30 2.68 1.65
CA GLU A 151 13.84 3.99 2.06
C GLU A 151 15.00 4.47 1.18
N THR A 152 15.76 3.53 0.63
CA THR A 152 16.89 3.78 -0.26
C THR A 152 16.85 2.78 -1.41
N PHE A 153 17.13 3.24 -2.62
CA PHE A 153 16.99 2.42 -3.82
C PHE A 153 17.76 2.99 -5.01
N THR A 154 18.01 2.16 -6.00
CA THR A 154 18.58 2.55 -7.29
C THR A 154 17.48 2.82 -8.32
N LEU A 155 17.78 3.61 -9.37
CA LEU A 155 16.82 3.84 -10.46
C LEU A 155 16.36 2.55 -11.17
N PRO A 156 17.22 1.53 -11.40
CA PRO A 156 16.76 0.24 -11.92
C PRO A 156 15.76 -0.48 -11.00
N GLN A 157 15.97 -0.46 -9.67
CA GLN A 157 15.01 -1.03 -8.72
C GLN A 157 13.67 -0.29 -8.78
N LEU A 158 13.69 1.05 -8.78
CA LEU A 158 12.48 1.84 -8.92
C LEU A 158 11.77 1.57 -10.26
N GLN A 159 12.51 1.53 -11.37
CA GLN A 159 11.95 1.19 -12.69
C GLN A 159 11.21 -0.15 -12.63
N ARG A 160 11.81 -1.16 -12.00
CA ARG A 160 11.21 -2.49 -11.88
C ARG A 160 9.90 -2.47 -11.12
N VAL A 161 9.79 -1.65 -10.07
CA VAL A 161 8.53 -1.44 -9.34
C VAL A 161 7.45 -0.87 -10.26
N TYR A 162 7.76 0.17 -11.03
CA TYR A 162 6.81 0.73 -12.00
C TYR A 162 6.36 -0.31 -13.04
N GLU A 163 7.29 -1.08 -13.59
CA GLU A 163 6.98 -2.15 -14.56
C GLU A 163 6.06 -3.22 -13.98
N ILE A 164 6.28 -3.64 -12.73
CA ILE A 164 5.40 -4.63 -12.06
C ILE A 164 3.99 -4.07 -11.87
N LEU A 165 3.86 -2.79 -11.48
CA LEU A 165 2.55 -2.18 -11.26
C LEU A 165 1.81 -1.94 -12.58
N MET A 166 2.52 -1.55 -13.64
CA MET A 166 1.93 -1.30 -14.96
C MET A 166 1.71 -2.58 -15.78
N GLY A 167 2.43 -3.66 -15.46
CA GLY A 167 2.34 -4.93 -16.19
C GLY A 167 3.07 -4.93 -17.54
N GLU A 168 3.93 -3.94 -17.79
CA GLU A 168 4.67 -3.78 -19.04
C GLU A 168 6.10 -3.28 -18.80
N LEU A 169 6.98 -3.50 -19.78
CA LEU A 169 8.35 -3.01 -19.72
C LEU A 169 8.41 -1.53 -20.08
N ILE A 170 9.22 -0.76 -19.35
CA ILE A 170 9.34 0.68 -19.56
C ILE A 170 10.70 0.97 -20.21
N ASN A 171 10.71 1.87 -21.20
CA ASN A 171 11.96 2.33 -21.79
C ASN A 171 12.81 3.07 -20.75
N LYS A 172 14.04 2.60 -20.53
CA LYS A 172 14.99 3.15 -19.54
C LYS A 172 15.28 4.64 -19.70
N VAL A 173 15.37 5.15 -20.94
CA VAL A 173 15.69 6.56 -21.21
C VAL A 173 14.49 7.44 -20.89
N SER A 174 13.30 7.04 -21.36
CA SER A 174 12.04 7.74 -21.05
C SER A 174 11.75 7.75 -19.55
N PHE A 175 11.97 6.62 -18.87
CA PHE A 175 11.83 6.51 -17.42
C PHE A 175 12.74 7.51 -16.70
N ARG A 176 14.03 7.52 -17.00
CA ARG A 176 15.00 8.44 -16.38
C ARG A 176 14.64 9.91 -16.59
N ARG A 177 14.20 10.26 -17.81
CA ARG A 177 13.76 11.62 -18.11
C ARG A 177 12.55 12.01 -17.24
N LYS A 178 11.52 11.17 -17.17
CA LYS A 178 10.31 11.46 -16.38
C LYS A 178 10.56 11.50 -14.87
N ILE A 179 11.40 10.61 -14.35
CA ILE A 179 11.79 10.65 -12.93
C ILE A 179 12.58 11.94 -12.60
N ALA A 180 13.43 12.41 -13.52
CA ALA A 180 14.11 13.69 -13.36
C ALA A 180 13.13 14.87 -13.41
N GLU A 181 12.15 14.84 -14.32
CA GLU A 181 11.09 15.86 -14.41
C GLU A 181 10.23 15.94 -13.13
N MET A 182 9.96 14.80 -12.48
CA MET A 182 9.25 14.77 -11.20
C MET A 182 10.01 15.46 -10.06
N ASP A 183 11.34 15.56 -10.17
CA ASP A 183 12.24 16.10 -9.14
C ASP A 183 11.97 15.58 -7.71
N MET A 184 11.52 14.33 -7.61
CA MET A 184 11.08 13.73 -6.33
C MET A 184 12.17 13.02 -5.55
N LEU A 185 13.31 12.76 -6.20
CA LEU A 185 14.40 11.98 -5.63
C LEU A 185 15.58 12.87 -5.27
N GLU A 186 16.24 12.54 -4.17
CA GLU A 186 17.56 13.08 -3.83
C GLU A 186 18.60 11.97 -3.85
N VAL A 187 19.82 12.34 -4.23
CA VAL A 187 20.98 11.46 -4.23
C VAL A 187 21.45 11.27 -2.79
N ILE A 188 21.80 10.04 -2.42
CA ILE A 188 22.48 9.78 -1.15
C ILE A 188 23.99 9.83 -1.42
N GLU A 189 24.61 10.96 -1.08
CA GLU A 189 26.02 11.23 -1.38
C GLU A 189 26.95 10.13 -0.83
N GLY A 190 27.89 9.69 -1.66
CA GLY A 190 28.87 8.66 -1.31
C GLY A 190 28.31 7.24 -1.17
N GLN A 191 26.99 7.04 -1.31
CA GLN A 191 26.37 5.72 -1.20
C GLN A 191 26.02 5.14 -2.57
N PHE A 192 26.53 3.94 -2.81
CA PHE A 192 26.29 3.18 -4.04
C PHE A 192 25.95 1.73 -3.70
N GLU A 193 25.06 1.15 -4.49
CA GLU A 193 24.80 -0.29 -4.45
C GLU A 193 25.84 -0.99 -5.33
N SER A 194 26.63 -1.88 -4.72
CA SER A 194 27.64 -2.66 -5.42
C SER A 194 27.01 -3.89 -6.06
N ALA A 195 27.00 -3.96 -7.38
CA ALA A 195 26.49 -5.11 -8.14
C ALA A 195 27.65 -5.95 -8.71
N GLY A 196 28.51 -6.47 -7.82
CA GLY A 196 29.63 -7.34 -8.20
C GLY A 196 30.60 -6.68 -9.20
N ALA A 197 30.81 -7.29 -10.37
CA ALA A 197 31.75 -6.82 -11.39
C ALA A 197 31.27 -5.61 -12.23
N HIS A 198 30.07 -5.09 -11.97
CA HIS A 198 29.51 -3.95 -12.70
C HIS A 198 29.75 -2.61 -11.97
N ARG A 199 29.63 -1.51 -12.71
CA ARG A 199 29.73 -0.17 -12.16
C ARG A 199 28.71 0.01 -11.02
N PRO A 200 29.13 0.52 -9.84
CA PRO A 200 28.23 0.78 -8.72
C PRO A 200 27.05 1.67 -9.13
N ALA A 201 25.86 1.33 -8.67
CA ALA A 201 24.65 2.07 -8.96
C ALA A 201 24.39 3.14 -7.88
N GLN A 202 24.12 4.37 -8.30
CA GLN A 202 23.81 5.47 -7.37
C GLN A 202 22.53 5.16 -6.57
N LEU A 203 22.61 5.31 -5.24
CA LEU A 203 21.45 5.24 -4.36
C LEU A 203 20.74 6.59 -4.27
N TYR A 204 19.41 6.50 -4.24
CA TYR A 204 18.47 7.61 -4.14
C TYR A 204 17.52 7.36 -2.97
N ARG A 205 16.85 8.43 -2.55
CA ARG A 205 15.66 8.35 -1.70
C ARG A 205 14.62 9.39 -2.10
N LEU A 206 13.38 9.18 -1.67
CA LEU A 206 12.32 10.15 -1.84
C LEU A 206 12.60 11.38 -0.95
N LYS A 207 12.54 12.59 -1.53
CA LYS A 207 12.68 13.85 -0.80
C LYS A 207 11.63 13.95 0.31
N ALA A 208 12.00 14.56 1.44
CA ALA A 208 11.17 14.58 2.64
C ALA A 208 9.75 15.16 2.43
N HIS A 209 9.61 16.21 1.62
CA HIS A 209 8.30 16.82 1.36
C HIS A 209 7.33 15.89 0.61
N PHE A 210 7.85 14.95 -0.17
CA PHE A 210 7.05 13.96 -0.87
C PHE A 210 6.69 12.74 -0.05
N LYS A 211 7.16 12.63 1.20
CA LYS A 211 6.76 11.55 2.14
C LYS A 211 5.34 11.72 2.67
N GLN A 212 4.77 12.93 2.56
CA GLN A 212 3.42 13.24 3.05
C GLN A 212 2.50 13.83 1.97
N GLN A 213 3.03 14.13 0.78
CA GLN A 213 2.30 14.66 -0.36
C GLN A 213 2.73 13.94 -1.64
N LEU A 214 1.77 13.57 -2.48
CA LEU A 214 2.07 12.94 -3.77
C LEU A 214 2.55 13.97 -4.78
N GLN A 215 3.62 13.65 -5.51
CA GLN A 215 3.95 14.36 -6.75
C GLN A 215 3.18 13.72 -7.90
N LEU A 216 2.60 14.55 -8.78
CA LEU A 216 1.90 14.11 -9.97
C LEU A 216 2.61 14.58 -11.24
N LEU A 217 2.56 13.78 -12.31
CA LEU A 217 2.93 14.19 -13.67
C LEU A 217 1.71 14.70 -14.42
N GLU A 218 1.91 15.69 -15.29
CA GLU A 218 0.89 16.18 -16.22
C GLU A 218 0.54 15.14 -17.32
N ARG A 219 1.45 14.19 -17.60
CA ARG A 219 1.27 13.07 -18.54
C ARG A 219 1.91 11.80 -17.98
N GLY A 220 1.24 10.66 -18.12
CA GLY A 220 1.73 9.36 -17.60
C GLY A 220 3.09 8.92 -18.19
N LEU A 221 3.72 7.92 -17.57
CA LEU A 221 5.06 7.35 -17.84
C LEU A 221 5.27 6.73 -19.23
#